data_AF-A0A850PAR2-F1
#
_entry.id   AF-A0A850PAR2-F1
#
_cell.length_a   1.000
_cell.length_b   1.000
_cell.length_c   1.000
_cell.angle_alpha   90.00
_cell.angle_beta   90.00
_cell.angle_gamma   90.00
#
_symmetry.space_group_name_H-M   'P 1'
#
loop_
_entity.id
_entity.type
_entity.pdbx_description
1 polymer ?
#
loop_
_entity_poly.entity_id
_entity_poly.type
_entity_poly.pdbx_seq_one_letter_code
_entity_poly.pdbx_strand_id
1 'polypeptide(L)'
;MSIDWDGLVLDACQDTFGEPVVWQSSQLPSPVSITGIFSDGYRAADLIGGDDGVSPVHISASVPMLGVQLSQFTVAPLQGDLMTVRGVTWRVREVQPDSFGAARLELVCADGENDPLPCGVAQPRW
;
A
#
# COMPACT_ATOMS: atom_id res chain seq x y z
N MET A 1 29.06 8.14 3.54
CA MET A 1 28.67 6.85 2.92
C MET A 1 27.24 6.61 3.34
N SER A 2 26.30 6.56 2.40
CA SER A 2 24.94 6.10 2.69
C SER A 2 24.92 4.58 2.64
N ILE A 3 24.15 3.95 3.52
CA ILE A 3 23.86 2.51 3.42
C ILE A 3 22.89 2.33 2.25
N ASP A 4 23.13 1.31 1.43
CA ASP A 4 22.19 0.84 0.41
C ASP A 4 21.13 -0.04 1.06
N TRP A 5 20.08 0.59 1.58
CA TRP A 5 18.98 -0.12 2.22
C TRP A 5 18.13 -0.92 1.22
N ASP A 6 18.04 -0.42 -0.01
CA ASP A 6 17.23 -1.01 -1.07
C ASP A 6 17.74 -2.40 -1.43
N GLY A 7 19.01 -2.50 -1.85
CA GLY A 7 19.60 -3.77 -2.25
C GLY A 7 19.97 -4.71 -1.09
N LEU A 8 20.29 -4.18 0.10
CA LEU A 8 20.75 -5.03 1.21
C LEU A 8 19.64 -5.54 2.11
N VAL A 9 18.54 -4.79 2.26
CA VAL A 9 17.48 -5.11 3.21
C VAL A 9 16.15 -5.32 2.51
N LEU A 10 15.74 -4.37 1.65
CA LEU A 10 14.43 -4.44 1.02
C LEU A 10 14.35 -5.62 0.04
N ASP A 11 15.37 -5.82 -0.79
CA ASP A 11 15.44 -6.98 -1.69
C ASP A 11 15.30 -8.31 -0.94
N ALA A 12 16.06 -8.51 0.15
CA ALA A 12 16.01 -9.74 0.94
C ALA A 12 14.65 -9.96 1.62
N CYS A 13 14.02 -8.88 2.10
CA CYS A 13 12.67 -8.92 2.67
C CYS A 13 11.63 -9.29 1.61
N GLN A 14 11.69 -8.68 0.42
CA GLN A 14 10.75 -8.97 -0.66
C GLN A 14 10.95 -10.39 -1.22
N ASP A 15 12.19 -10.86 -1.35
CA ASP A 15 12.49 -12.22 -1.81
C ASP A 15 11.98 -13.30 -0.83
N THR A 16 12.08 -13.03 0.49
CA THR A 16 11.69 -14.00 1.52
C THR A 16 10.19 -14.00 1.85
N PHE A 17 9.58 -12.80 1.96
CA PHE A 17 8.22 -12.63 2.49
C PHE A 17 7.25 -12.06 1.47
N GLY A 18 7.75 -11.62 0.32
CA GLY A 18 6.94 -11.00 -0.70
C GLY A 18 6.09 -12.01 -1.45
N GLU A 19 4.95 -11.53 -1.92
CA GLU A 19 4.02 -12.27 -2.76
C GLU A 19 3.86 -11.55 -4.10
N PRO A 20 3.55 -12.28 -5.18
CA PRO A 20 3.28 -11.65 -6.46
C PRO A 20 2.03 -10.77 -6.38
N VAL A 21 2.17 -9.53 -6.83
CA VAL A 21 1.10 -8.54 -6.89
C VAL A 21 1.00 -8.03 -8.31
N VAL A 22 -0.22 -7.94 -8.84
CA VAL A 22 -0.48 -7.28 -10.12
C VAL A 22 -0.92 -5.85 -9.84
N TRP A 23 -0.07 -4.89 -10.21
CA TRP A 23 -0.31 -3.47 -10.09
C TRP A 23 -0.91 -2.90 -11.37
N GLN A 24 -1.97 -2.12 -11.21
CA GLN A 24 -2.58 -1.33 -12.29
C GLN A 24 -2.60 0.13 -11.86
N SER A 25 -2.02 0.99 -12.70
CA SER A 25 -2.02 2.43 -12.50
C SER A 25 -2.52 3.12 -13.75
N SER A 26 -3.16 4.27 -13.58
CA SER A 26 -3.54 5.14 -14.70
C SER A 26 -2.34 5.70 -15.45
N GLN A 27 -1.15 5.67 -14.84
CA GLN A 27 0.09 6.12 -15.45
C GLN A 27 0.72 5.07 -16.37
N LEU A 28 0.22 3.83 -16.36
CA LEU A 28 0.79 2.72 -17.11
C LEU A 28 -0.21 2.18 -18.14
N PRO A 29 0.25 1.81 -19.35
CA PRO A 29 -0.63 1.31 -20.40
C PRO A 29 -1.13 -0.12 -20.14
N SER A 30 -0.47 -0.86 -19.25
CA SER A 30 -0.76 -2.26 -18.94
C SER A 30 -0.44 -2.59 -17.47
N PRO A 31 -1.11 -3.60 -16.88
CA PRO A 31 -0.75 -4.10 -15.56
C PRO A 31 0.70 -4.58 -15.49
N VAL A 32 1.35 -4.36 -14.34
CA VAL A 32 2.74 -4.75 -14.09
C VAL A 32 2.77 -5.71 -12.89
N SER A 33 3.56 -6.78 -13.00
CA SER A 33 3.81 -7.68 -11.88
C SER A 33 4.93 -7.12 -11.01
N ILE A 34 4.67 -7.00 -9.72
CA ILE A 34 5.62 -6.59 -8.69
C ILE A 34 5.59 -7.59 -7.54
N THR A 35 6.51 -7.43 -6.59
CA THR A 35 6.51 -8.20 -5.34
C THR A 35 6.17 -7.28 -4.18
N GLY A 36 5.29 -7.73 -3.28
CA GLY A 36 4.94 -6.99 -2.08
C GLY A 36 4.57 -7.89 -0.91
N ILE A 37 4.83 -7.42 0.31
CA ILE A 37 4.50 -8.14 1.54
C ILE A 37 3.10 -7.73 1.96
N PHE A 38 2.12 -8.60 1.72
CA PHE A 38 0.73 -8.34 2.08
C PHE A 38 0.47 -8.68 3.54
N SER A 39 -0.15 -7.75 4.25
CA SER A 39 -0.55 -7.90 5.64
C SER A 39 -2.01 -7.53 5.79
N ASP A 40 -2.85 -8.51 6.14
CA ASP A 40 -4.25 -8.30 6.52
C ASP A 40 -4.34 -7.79 7.98
N GLY A 41 -3.62 -6.70 8.25
CA GLY A 41 -3.27 -6.25 9.60
C GLY A 41 -4.46 -5.68 10.37
N TYR A 42 -4.73 -6.28 11.52
CA TYR A 42 -5.59 -5.75 12.59
C TYR A 42 -5.04 -4.43 13.13
N ARG A 43 -5.78 -3.32 13.00
CA ARG A 43 -5.52 -2.09 13.76
C ARG A 43 -6.66 -1.89 14.77
N ALA A 44 -6.31 -1.55 16.01
CA ALA A 44 -7.27 -0.94 16.92
C ALA A 44 -7.73 0.38 16.27
N ALA A 45 -9.02 0.51 15.97
CA ALA A 45 -9.54 1.71 15.39
C ALA A 45 -9.64 2.74 16.53
N ASP A 46 -8.78 3.76 16.49
CA ASP A 46 -8.92 4.90 17.39
C ASP A 46 -10.05 5.79 16.84
N LEU A 47 -11.28 5.32 17.08
CA LEU A 47 -12.47 6.05 16.71
C LEU A 47 -12.70 7.10 17.80
N ILE A 48 -12.27 8.32 17.46
CA ILE A 48 -12.51 9.58 18.16
C ILE A 48 -11.42 9.89 19.20
N GLY A 49 -10.79 11.06 19.05
CA GLY A 49 -10.00 11.73 20.08
C GLY A 49 -10.87 12.13 21.28
N GLY A 50 -11.43 11.13 21.93
CA GLY A 50 -12.25 11.23 23.13
C GLY A 50 -11.37 11.02 24.33
N ASP A 51 -11.39 12.02 25.21
CA ASP A 51 -10.83 12.03 26.55
C ASP A 51 -10.89 10.65 27.24
N ASP A 52 -9.80 10.30 27.92
CA ASP A 52 -9.57 9.00 28.55
C ASP A 52 -10.80 8.54 29.37
N GLY A 53 -11.45 7.46 28.92
CA GLY A 53 -12.26 6.61 29.80
C GLY A 53 -13.76 6.47 29.54
N VAL A 54 -14.34 6.94 28.41
CA VAL A 54 -15.81 6.88 28.21
C VAL A 54 -16.28 6.22 26.90
N SER A 55 -15.43 5.53 26.14
CA SER A 55 -15.87 4.74 24.97
C SER A 55 -15.53 3.27 25.15
N PRO A 56 -16.34 2.30 24.69
CA PRO A 56 -15.91 0.91 24.64
C PRO A 56 -14.79 0.78 23.60
N VAL A 57 -13.54 0.95 24.03
CA VAL A 57 -12.32 0.97 23.20
C VAL A 57 -11.90 -0.44 22.75
N HIS A 58 -12.81 -1.19 22.14
CA HIS A 58 -12.52 -2.49 21.52
C HIS A 58 -13.10 -2.59 20.11
N ILE A 59 -13.15 -1.47 19.36
CA ILE A 59 -13.43 -1.52 17.93
C ILE A 59 -12.10 -1.66 17.22
N SER A 60 -11.88 -2.80 16.59
CA SER A 60 -10.73 -3.04 15.72
C SER A 60 -11.16 -3.06 14.28
N ALA A 61 -10.56 -2.20 13.47
CA ALA A 61 -10.70 -2.25 12.03
C ALA A 61 -9.40 -2.85 11.46
N SER A 62 -9.50 -3.99 10.78
CA SER A 62 -8.40 -4.48 9.95
C SER A 62 -8.27 -3.56 8.74
N VAL A 63 -7.13 -2.87 8.63
CA VAL A 63 -6.81 -2.08 7.44
C VAL A 63 -5.76 -2.89 6.69
N PRO A 64 -6.11 -3.49 5.54
CA PRO A 64 -5.15 -4.26 4.77
C PRO A 64 -4.03 -3.35 4.29
N MET A 65 -2.80 -3.84 4.39
CA MET A 65 -1.60 -3.10 4.08
C MET A 65 -0.73 -3.92 3.13
N LEU A 66 -0.03 -3.22 2.23
CA LEU A 66 0.96 -3.80 1.35
C LEU A 66 2.29 -3.07 1.50
N GLY A 67 3.32 -3.79 1.95
CA GLY A 67 4.68 -3.29 2.02
C GLY A 67 5.41 -3.52 0.70
N VAL A 68 5.79 -2.43 0.02
CA VAL A 68 6.43 -2.49 -1.29
C VAL A 68 7.78 -1.77 -1.28
N GLN A 69 8.64 -2.12 -2.21
CA GLN A 69 9.91 -1.45 -2.45
C GLN A 69 9.76 -0.52 -3.66
N LEU A 70 10.04 0.77 -3.49
CA LEU A 70 9.74 1.79 -4.51
C LEU A 70 10.60 1.65 -5.76
N SER A 71 11.80 1.04 -5.67
CA SER A 71 12.67 0.80 -6.83
C SER A 71 12.09 -0.20 -7.84
N GLN A 72 11.12 -1.03 -7.43
CA GLN A 72 10.39 -1.92 -8.35
C GLN A 72 9.46 -1.16 -9.32
N PHE A 73 9.14 0.11 -9.01
CA PHE A 73 8.17 0.89 -9.75
C PHE A 73 8.86 1.83 -10.73
N THR A 74 8.47 1.79 -12.01
CA THR A 74 8.94 2.73 -13.03
C THR A 74 8.38 4.15 -12.83
N VAL A 75 7.22 4.25 -12.19
CA VAL A 75 6.56 5.49 -11.76
C VAL A 75 6.04 5.29 -10.35
N ALA A 76 6.07 6.32 -9.50
CA ALA A 76 5.64 6.17 -8.11
C ALA A 76 4.17 5.71 -8.03
N PRO A 77 3.82 4.75 -7.15
CA PRO A 77 2.43 4.35 -6.98
C PRO A 77 1.59 5.51 -6.45
N LEU A 78 0.33 5.57 -6.88
CA LEU A 78 -0.59 6.65 -6.54
C LEU A 78 -1.81 6.15 -5.76
N GLN A 79 -2.40 7.07 -4.99
CA GLN A 79 -3.73 6.84 -4.43
C GLN A 79 -4.73 6.58 -5.56
N GLY A 80 -5.51 5.51 -5.44
CA GLY A 80 -6.49 5.06 -6.41
C GLY A 80 -5.97 4.00 -7.39
N ASP A 81 -4.69 3.66 -7.37
CA ASP A 81 -4.16 2.52 -8.10
C ASP A 81 -4.77 1.21 -7.58
N LEU A 82 -4.77 0.17 -8.42
CA LEU A 82 -5.26 -1.16 -8.05
C LEU A 82 -4.09 -2.14 -7.87
N MET A 83 -4.17 -2.92 -6.80
CA MET A 83 -3.24 -3.98 -6.44
C MET A 83 -4.02 -5.29 -6.33
N THR A 84 -3.74 -6.25 -7.21
CA THR A 84 -4.35 -7.58 -7.13
C THR A 84 -3.39 -8.52 -6.42
N VAL A 85 -3.81 -9.03 -5.27
CA VAL A 85 -3.03 -9.95 -4.41
C VAL A 85 -3.88 -11.18 -4.12
N ARG A 86 -3.33 -12.38 -4.33
CA ARG A 86 -4.04 -13.65 -4.12
C ARG A 86 -5.41 -13.73 -4.85
N GLY A 87 -5.51 -13.06 -6.01
CA GLY A 87 -6.74 -13.00 -6.80
C GLY A 87 -7.80 -12.01 -6.30
N VAL A 88 -7.55 -11.27 -5.21
CA VAL A 88 -8.43 -10.22 -4.70
C VAL A 88 -7.89 -8.85 -5.12
N THR A 89 -8.76 -7.99 -5.64
CA THR A 89 -8.39 -6.64 -6.06
C THR A 89 -8.56 -5.65 -4.91
N TRP A 90 -7.54 -4.84 -4.68
CA TRP A 90 -7.50 -3.82 -3.65
C TRP A 90 -7.19 -2.46 -4.26
N ARG A 91 -7.84 -1.40 -3.79
CA ARG A 91 -7.54 -0.02 -4.18
C ARG A 91 -6.61 0.62 -3.16
N VAL A 92 -5.58 1.31 -3.65
CA VAL A 92 -4.66 2.08 -2.82
C VAL A 92 -5.39 3.30 -2.27
N ARG A 93 -5.62 3.29 -0.95
CA ARG A 93 -6.21 4.42 -0.24
C ARG A 93 -5.16 5.47 0.10
N GLU A 94 -3.95 5.04 0.48
CA GLU A 94 -2.88 5.94 0.87
C GLU A 94 -1.51 5.33 0.56
N VAL A 95 -0.56 6.18 0.18
CA VAL A 95 0.84 5.82 -0.07
C VAL A 95 1.69 6.51 0.99
N GLN A 96 2.36 5.74 1.83
CA GLN A 96 3.26 6.23 2.88
C GLN A 96 4.69 5.75 2.59
N PRO A 97 5.51 6.54 1.86
CA PRO A 97 6.92 6.25 1.67
C PRO A 97 7.66 6.25 3.01
N ASP A 98 8.58 5.32 3.19
CA ASP A 98 9.59 5.41 4.24
C ASP A 98 10.81 6.21 3.75
N SER A 99 11.70 6.57 4.67
CA SER A 99 12.94 7.28 4.33
C SER A 99 14.06 6.35 3.83
N PHE A 100 13.75 5.08 3.54
CA PHE A 100 14.69 4.02 3.20
C PHE A 100 14.44 3.39 1.82
N GLY A 101 13.43 3.85 1.08
CA GLY A 101 13.12 3.38 -0.27
C GLY A 101 11.96 2.39 -0.35
N ALA A 102 11.33 2.06 0.77
CA ALA A 102 10.09 1.30 0.79
C ALA A 102 8.87 2.24 0.86
N ALA A 103 7.68 1.69 0.66
CA ALA A 103 6.43 2.36 0.98
C ALA A 103 5.45 1.37 1.60
N ARG A 104 4.67 1.86 2.56
CA ARG A 104 3.46 1.21 3.03
C ARG A 104 2.29 1.74 2.23
N LEU A 105 1.53 0.84 1.63
CA LEU A 105 0.26 1.14 0.97
C LEU A 105 -0.88 0.72 1.88
N GLU A 106 -1.76 1.65 2.23
CA GLU A 106 -3.03 1.31 2.87
C GLU A 106 -4.06 0.98 1.79
N LEU A 107 -4.78 -0.12 1.98
CA LEU A 107 -5.66 -0.68 0.97
C LEU A 107 -7.12 -0.70 1.43
N VAL A 108 -8.03 -0.68 0.46
CA VAL A 108 -9.46 -0.93 0.63
C VAL A 108 -9.88 -1.99 -0.37
N CYS A 109 -10.78 -2.90 0.03
CA CYS A 109 -11.28 -3.95 -0.87
C CYS A 109 -11.99 -3.30 -2.06
N ALA A 110 -11.55 -3.65 -3.27
CA ALA A 110 -12.06 -3.16 -4.54
C ALA A 110 -12.61 -4.30 -5.40
N ASP A 111 -12.82 -5.47 -4.80
CA ASP A 111 -13.34 -6.62 -5.52
C ASP A 111 -14.79 -6.38 -5.94
N GLY A 112 -15.03 -6.36 -7.25
CA GLY A 112 -16.32 -5.96 -7.84
C GLY A 112 -16.54 -4.44 -7.96
N GLU A 113 -15.56 -3.61 -7.60
CA GLU A 113 -15.59 -2.17 -7.87
C GLU A 113 -15.41 -1.90 -9.38
N ASN A 114 -16.19 -0.95 -9.93
CA ASN A 114 -16.09 -0.51 -11.33
C ASN A 114 -15.68 0.96 -11.47
N ASP A 115 -15.23 1.59 -10.39
CA ASP A 115 -14.81 2.99 -10.41
C ASP A 115 -13.54 3.16 -11.24
N PRO A 116 -13.44 4.22 -12.06
CA PRO A 116 -12.28 4.43 -12.90
C PRO A 116 -11.01 4.62 -12.07
N LEU A 117 -9.87 4.29 -12.68
CA LEU A 117 -8.57 4.67 -12.15
C LEU A 117 -8.45 6.21 -12.12
N PRO A 118 -7.76 6.78 -11.13
CA PRO A 118 -7.61 8.22 -11.01
C PRO A 118 -6.89 8.78 -12.25
N CYS A 119 -7.46 9.79 -12.91
CA CYS A 119 -6.74 10.51 -13.97
C CYS A 119 -5.47 11.13 -13.37
N GLY A 120 -4.29 10.84 -13.93
CA GLY A 120 -2.94 11.01 -13.32
C GLY A 120 -2.54 12.41 -12.83
N VAL A 121 -3.22 12.93 -11.82
CA VAL A 121 -2.86 14.15 -11.11
C VAL A 121 -2.02 13.73 -9.91
N ALA A 122 -0.70 13.91 -10.00
CA ALA A 122 0.15 13.95 -8.82
C ALA A 122 -0.41 15.03 -7.88
N GLN A 123 -0.77 14.65 -6.64
CA GLN A 123 -1.38 15.58 -5.69
C GLN A 123 -0.42 16.75 -5.39
N PRO A 124 -0.96 17.97 -5.16
CA PRO A 124 -0.15 19.11 -4.77
C PRO A 124 0.47 18.85 -3.38
N ARG A 125 1.78 19.03 -3.29
CA ARG A 125 2.50 19.11 -2.02
C ARG A 125 2.09 20.41 -1.32
N TRP A 126 1.44 20.29 -0.17
CA TRP A 126 1.25 21.42 0.76
C TRP A 126 2.51 21.61 1.60
#